data_AF-A0A4Q2YP16-F1
#
_entry.id   AF-A0A4Q2YP16-F1
#
_cell.length_a   1.000
_cell.length_b   1.000
_cell.length_c   1.000
_cell.angle_alpha   90.00
_cell.angle_beta   90.00
_cell.angle_gamma   90.00
#
_symmetry.space_group_name_H-M   'P 1'
#
loop_
_entity.id
_entity.type
_entity.pdbx_description
1 polymer ?
#
loop_
_entity_poly.entity_id
_entity_poly.type
_entity_poly.pdbx_seq_one_letter_code
_entity_poly.pdbx_strand_id
1 'polypeptide(L)'
;MSFILRRISTTKTGKQIIRDTPLPGDTITLGREGSNVIHVADLAVNPHHATISSADGRHVRVAANEGLGFDLNGRSETLADIDSGAGGELRFGGHRLTIAREGENIILLVERIDELSQSSKDVDEARAFSLQGVMLGKRMGAWAFGILMLLAFLIGPIWAWYSYKSVDERPDGYHADSAWLSGPLSSAHASLKNDCQSCHVEPFVAVTDKACVGCHTGEHKAMSTAHANAPAAMLLAARHPPGIGEKVLAGFAKSFNKPQGRCVECHTEHEGSGPMPATPQKFCAD
;
A
#
# COMPACT_ATOMS: atom_id res chain seq x y z
N MET A 1 53.44 23.21 22.64
CA MET A 1 53.31 22.35 21.45
C MET A 1 51.90 21.82 21.46
N SER A 2 51.14 22.01 20.37
CA SER A 2 49.73 21.62 20.34
C SER A 2 49.38 21.00 19.00
N PHE A 3 48.85 19.77 19.06
CA PHE A 3 48.09 19.23 17.95
C PHE A 3 46.77 19.99 17.83
N ILE A 4 46.37 20.32 16.61
CA ILE A 4 45.05 20.88 16.31
C ILE A 4 44.32 19.85 15.47
N LEU A 5 43.19 19.36 15.98
CA LEU A 5 42.27 18.55 15.21
C LEU A 5 41.42 19.48 14.35
N ARG A 6 41.56 19.37 13.04
CA ARG A 6 40.74 20.07 12.07
C ARG A 6 39.69 19.11 11.51
N ARG A 7 38.42 19.50 11.60
CA ARG A 7 37.30 18.78 10.98
C ARG A 7 36.65 19.68 9.94
N ILE A 8 36.57 19.20 8.71
CA ILE A 8 35.91 19.90 7.61
C ILE A 8 34.55 19.21 7.37
N SER A 9 33.47 19.98 7.47
CA SER A 9 32.12 19.52 7.09
C SER A 9 31.60 20.35 5.94
N THR A 10 31.10 19.70 4.89
CA THR A 10 30.56 20.38 3.70
C THR A 10 29.04 20.42 3.76
N THR A 11 28.44 21.60 3.60
CA THR A 11 26.99 21.75 3.53
C THR A 11 26.43 21.25 2.19
N LYS A 12 25.12 21.02 2.10
CA LYS A 12 24.43 20.68 0.83
C LYS A 12 24.65 21.70 -0.30
N THR A 13 25.05 22.93 0.04
CA THR A 13 25.35 24.01 -0.90
C THR A 13 26.83 24.09 -1.29
N GLY A 14 27.67 23.15 -0.82
CA GLY A 14 29.11 23.11 -1.10
C GLY A 14 29.97 24.01 -0.21
N LYS A 15 29.39 24.70 0.79
CA LYS A 15 30.16 25.53 1.73
C LYS A 15 30.89 24.63 2.73
N GLN A 16 32.20 24.81 2.85
CA GLN A 16 33.00 24.15 3.87
C GLN A 16 32.91 24.88 5.21
N ILE A 17 32.68 24.13 6.28
CA ILE A 17 32.71 24.60 7.67
C ILE A 17 33.89 23.90 8.33
N ILE A 18 34.92 24.68 8.66
CA ILE A 18 36.13 24.23 9.32
C ILE A 18 35.95 24.42 10.83
N ARG A 19 36.22 23.37 11.60
CA ARG A 19 36.24 23.42 13.08
C ARG A 19 37.60 22.92 13.56
N ASP A 20 38.33 23.82 14.19
CA ASP A 20 39.62 23.52 14.81
C ASP A 20 39.43 23.33 16.31
N THR A 21 40.02 22.26 16.85
CA THR A 21 39.98 21.95 18.29
C THR A 21 41.39 21.61 18.75
N PRO A 22 41.95 22.35 19.73
CA PRO A 22 43.25 22.00 20.29
C PRO A 22 43.13 20.67 21.04
N LEU A 23 44.08 19.76 20.79
CA LEU A 23 44.14 18.49 21.49
C LEU A 23 45.10 18.58 22.68
N PRO A 24 44.77 17.95 23.82
CA PRO A 24 45.62 17.95 25.00
C PRO A 24 46.80 16.98 24.83
N GLY A 25 47.99 17.42 25.20
CA GLY A 25 49.19 16.58 25.25
C GLY A 25 49.98 16.47 23.95
N ASP A 26 51.05 15.70 24.00
CA ASP A 26 51.97 15.37 22.90
C ASP A 26 51.71 13.99 22.30
N THR A 27 50.71 13.27 22.84
CA THR A 27 50.35 11.91 22.49
C THR A 27 48.83 11.82 22.35
N ILE A 28 48.37 11.47 21.14
CA ILE A 28 46.98 11.43 20.72
C ILE A 28 46.61 9.98 20.41
N THR A 29 45.52 9.49 21.00
CA THR A 29 44.98 8.16 20.70
C THR A 29 43.93 8.23 19.61
N LEU A 30 43.95 7.24 18.71
CA LEU A 30 43.02 7.08 17.60
C LEU A 30 42.44 5.67 17.62
N GLY A 31 41.11 5.55 17.52
CA GLY A 31 40.45 4.25 17.47
C GLY A 31 38.93 4.33 17.45
N ARG A 32 38.29 3.17 17.39
CA ARG A 32 36.83 3.04 17.37
C ARG A 32 36.17 3.24 18.72
N GLU A 33 36.90 3.09 19.82
CA GLU A 33 36.35 3.35 21.14
C GLU A 33 36.17 4.86 21.37
N GLY A 34 35.06 5.25 22.01
CA GLY A 34 34.76 6.65 22.31
C GLY A 34 35.68 7.30 23.35
N SER A 35 36.54 6.52 24.01
CA SER A 35 37.58 6.99 24.94
C SER A 35 38.81 7.55 24.23
N ASN A 36 38.99 7.28 22.92
CA ASN A 36 40.10 7.84 22.15
C ASN A 36 39.89 9.33 21.86
N VAL A 37 40.99 10.08 21.82
CA VAL A 37 40.97 11.51 21.49
C VAL A 37 40.43 11.73 20.07
N ILE A 38 40.88 10.92 19.11
CA ILE A 38 40.31 10.86 17.76
C ILE A 38 39.45 9.59 17.66
N HIS A 39 38.16 9.75 17.92
CA HIS A 39 37.18 8.68 17.76
C HIS A 39 36.79 8.49 16.29
N VAL A 40 36.98 7.27 15.78
CA VAL A 40 36.68 6.85 14.41
C VAL A 40 35.68 5.69 14.45
N ALA A 41 34.39 5.99 14.24
CA ALA A 41 33.30 5.00 14.33
C ALA A 41 33.22 4.09 13.09
N ASP A 42 34.25 3.27 12.86
CA ASP A 42 34.37 2.36 11.71
C ASP A 42 34.79 0.96 12.18
N LEU A 43 34.04 -0.07 11.79
CA LEU A 43 34.31 -1.47 12.17
C LEU A 43 35.64 -2.00 11.61
N ALA A 44 36.18 -1.39 10.56
CA ALA A 44 37.53 -1.70 10.07
C ALA A 44 38.65 -1.15 10.96
N VAL A 45 38.33 -0.45 12.05
CA VAL A 45 39.26 0.17 12.99
C VAL A 45 39.15 -0.52 14.36
N ASN A 46 40.29 -0.95 14.92
CA ASN A 46 40.38 -1.49 16.29
C ASN A 46 39.86 -0.48 17.34
N PRO A 47 39.35 -0.97 18.50
CA PRO A 47 38.95 -0.10 19.61
C PRO A 47 40.03 0.93 19.98
N HIS A 48 41.28 0.50 20.09
CA HIS A 48 42.47 1.35 20.15
C HIS A 48 43.36 1.00 18.95
N HIS A 49 43.36 1.84 17.91
CA HIS A 49 43.98 1.49 16.65
C HIS A 49 45.40 2.03 16.52
N ALA A 50 45.63 3.30 16.86
CA ALA A 50 46.95 3.90 16.73
C ALA A 50 47.20 4.98 17.77
N THR A 51 48.48 5.21 18.03
CA THR A 51 48.99 6.30 18.85
C THR A 51 49.81 7.23 17.98
N ILE A 52 49.48 8.52 18.03
CA ILE A 52 50.15 9.60 17.30
C ILE A 52 50.89 10.45 18.32
N SER A 53 52.21 10.59 18.18
CA SER A 53 53.03 11.35 19.13
C SER A 53 54.02 12.25 18.41
N SER A 54 54.40 13.36 19.03
CA SER A 54 55.45 14.24 18.53
C SER A 54 56.29 14.77 19.69
N ALA A 55 57.58 14.43 19.72
CA ALA A 55 58.49 14.84 20.80
C ALA A 55 59.12 16.23 20.58
N ASP A 56 59.33 16.62 19.32
CA ASP A 56 60.05 17.85 18.94
C ASP A 56 59.14 18.91 18.31
N GLY A 57 57.85 18.60 18.16
CA GLY A 57 56.88 19.48 17.54
C GLY A 57 56.96 19.53 16.02
N ARG A 58 57.75 18.68 15.36
CA ARG A 58 57.95 18.66 13.90
C ARG A 58 57.74 17.28 13.31
N HIS A 59 58.29 16.25 13.94
CA HIS A 59 58.19 14.88 13.48
C HIS A 59 57.03 14.17 14.21
N VAL A 60 56.11 13.65 13.43
CA VAL A 60 54.94 12.93 13.91
C VAL A 60 55.18 11.45 13.76
N ARG A 61 55.31 10.77 14.89
CA ARG A 61 55.39 9.32 14.95
C ARG A 61 53.99 8.74 15.09
N VAL A 62 53.63 7.83 14.20
CA VAL A 62 52.36 7.11 14.21
C VAL A 62 52.64 5.62 14.36
N ALA A 63 52.12 5.01 15.42
CA ALA A 63 52.30 3.59 15.70
C ALA A 63 50.94 2.90 15.78
N ALA A 64 50.78 1.81 15.04
CA ALA A 64 49.61 0.94 15.13
C ALA A 64 49.65 0.11 16.43
N ASN A 65 48.49 -0.02 17.07
CA ASN A 65 48.27 -0.85 18.24
C ASN A 65 47.61 -2.17 17.81
N GLU A 66 47.97 -3.27 18.46
CA GLU A 66 47.33 -4.59 18.26
C GLU A 66 47.46 -5.17 16.83
N GLY A 67 48.46 -4.74 16.07
CA GLY A 67 48.90 -5.40 14.82
C GLY A 67 48.09 -5.09 13.56
N LEU A 68 46.97 -4.38 13.65
CA LEU A 68 46.26 -3.87 12.48
C LEU A 68 46.91 -2.57 12.02
N GLY A 69 47.59 -2.59 10.87
CA GLY A 69 48.29 -1.44 10.31
C GLY A 69 47.36 -0.36 9.74
N PHE A 70 47.97 0.69 9.21
CA PHE A 70 47.33 1.82 8.53
C PHE A 70 48.03 2.08 7.20
N ASP A 71 47.39 2.79 6.26
CA ASP A 71 48.09 3.15 5.03
C ASP A 71 48.68 4.55 5.13
N LEU A 72 49.98 4.70 4.84
CA LEU A 72 50.64 5.97 4.63
C LEU A 72 50.86 6.19 3.13
N ASN A 73 50.23 7.23 2.57
CA ASN A 73 50.32 7.58 1.15
C ASN A 73 50.06 6.36 0.23
N GLY A 74 49.10 5.51 0.62
CA GLY A 74 48.70 4.30 -0.12
C GLY A 74 49.53 3.04 0.14
N ARG A 75 50.50 3.05 1.06
CA ARG A 75 51.27 1.88 1.47
C ARG A 75 50.95 1.48 2.90
N SER A 76 50.69 0.19 3.14
CA SER A 76 50.36 -0.32 4.47
C SER A 76 51.61 -0.38 5.36
N GLU A 77 51.53 0.26 6.51
CA GLU A 77 52.60 0.40 7.49
C GLU A 77 52.04 0.16 8.90
N THR A 78 52.88 -0.27 9.84
CA THR A 78 52.52 -0.39 11.26
C THR A 78 53.19 0.69 12.11
N LEU A 79 54.19 1.38 11.55
CA LEU A 79 54.94 2.44 12.18
C LEU A 79 55.40 3.42 11.11
N ALA A 80 55.17 4.71 11.33
CA ALA A 80 55.64 5.77 10.45
C ALA A 80 56.20 6.94 11.27
N ASP A 81 57.21 7.60 10.69
CA ASP A 81 57.75 8.87 11.19
C ASP A 81 57.62 9.89 10.06
N ILE A 82 56.83 10.94 10.29
CA ILE A 82 56.35 11.85 9.25
C ILE A 82 56.79 13.26 9.62
N ASP A 83 57.56 13.89 8.74
CA ASP A 83 57.83 15.33 8.83
C ASP A 83 56.54 16.12 8.56
N SER A 84 56.01 16.80 9.59
CA SER A 84 54.77 17.58 9.47
C SER A 84 54.85 18.70 8.44
N GLY A 85 56.05 19.17 8.08
CA GLY A 85 56.26 20.16 7.01
C GLY A 85 56.15 19.57 5.61
N ALA A 86 56.50 18.29 5.42
CA ALA A 86 56.28 17.56 4.17
C ALA A 86 54.84 17.08 4.04
N GLY A 87 54.18 16.87 5.19
CA GLY A 87 52.82 16.36 5.29
C GLY A 87 52.75 14.85 5.06
N GLY A 88 51.56 14.29 5.25
CA GLY A 88 51.32 12.87 5.00
C GLY A 88 49.83 12.53 5.06
N GLU A 89 49.41 11.63 4.18
CA GLU A 89 48.06 11.07 4.18
C GLU A 89 48.06 9.69 4.85
N LEU A 90 47.32 9.57 5.94
CA LEU A 90 47.12 8.32 6.67
C LEU A 90 45.70 7.81 6.44
N ARG A 91 45.51 6.51 6.24
CA ARG A 91 44.20 5.88 6.09
C ARG A 91 43.95 4.84 7.18
N PHE A 92 42.80 4.98 7.83
CA PHE A 92 42.29 4.10 8.87
C PHE A 92 40.86 3.68 8.52
N GLY A 93 40.68 2.48 7.98
CA GLY A 93 39.39 2.07 7.40
C GLY A 93 38.93 3.07 6.34
N GLY A 94 37.68 3.53 6.42
CA GLY A 94 37.11 4.54 5.51
C GLY A 94 37.43 6.00 5.86
N HIS A 95 38.37 6.24 6.77
CA HIS A 95 38.77 7.57 7.21
C HIS A 95 40.18 7.93 6.74
N ARG A 96 40.33 9.18 6.31
CA ARG A 96 41.60 9.81 5.95
C ARG A 96 41.99 10.79 7.05
N LEU A 97 43.23 10.69 7.50
CA LEU A 97 43.88 11.65 8.37
C LEU A 97 45.04 12.28 7.63
N THR A 98 44.97 13.58 7.37
CA THR A 98 46.06 14.34 6.74
C THR A 98 46.84 15.10 7.80
N ILE A 99 48.15 14.90 7.83
CA ILE A 99 49.07 15.67 8.67
C ILE A 99 49.55 16.87 7.86
N ALA A 100 49.44 18.06 8.44
CA ALA A 100 49.99 19.29 7.91
C ALA A 100 50.59 20.13 9.05
N ARG A 101 51.33 21.18 8.70
CA ARG A 101 51.89 22.14 9.65
C ARG A 101 51.47 23.56 9.31
N GLU A 102 50.99 24.29 10.32
CA GLU A 102 50.67 25.71 10.23
C GLU A 102 51.41 26.47 11.34
N GLY A 103 52.47 27.20 10.96
CA GLY A 103 53.38 27.82 11.92
C GLY A 103 54.03 26.77 12.81
N GLU A 104 53.77 26.85 14.12
CA GLU A 104 54.28 25.91 15.14
C GLU A 104 53.30 24.78 15.50
N ASN A 105 52.13 24.75 14.86
CA ASN A 105 51.09 23.76 15.17
C ASN A 105 51.05 22.63 14.14
N ILE A 106 50.85 21.41 14.63
CA ILE A 106 50.62 20.23 13.79
C ILE A 106 49.11 20.10 13.63
N ILE A 107 48.64 20.17 12.38
CA ILE A 107 47.24 20.03 12.01
C ILE A 107 46.98 18.57 11.67
N LEU A 108 46.01 17.99 12.36
CA LEU A 108 45.46 16.67 12.10
C LEU A 108 44.09 16.86 11.44
N LEU A 109 44.03 16.80 10.12
CA LEU A 109 42.79 16.92 9.37
C LEU A 109 42.14 15.54 9.23
N VAL A 110 40.99 15.33 9.87
CA VAL A 110 40.23 14.07 9.74
C VAL A 110 39.06 14.26 8.81
N GLU A 111 39.05 13.47 7.74
CA GLU A 111 37.98 13.42 6.74
C GLU A 111 37.52 11.97 6.56
N ARG A 112 36.23 11.81 6.24
CA ARG A 112 35.69 10.51 5.85
C ARG A 112 35.71 10.43 4.32
N ILE A 113 36.44 9.48 3.77
CA ILE A 113 36.73 9.41 2.31
C ILE A 113 35.99 8.32 1.59
N ASP A 114 35.60 7.25 2.29
CA ASP A 114 34.81 6.22 1.62
C ASP A 114 33.39 6.73 1.37
N GLU A 115 32.96 6.62 0.11
CA GLU A 115 31.57 6.62 -0.29
C GLU A 115 30.85 5.57 0.56
N LEU A 116 30.24 6.03 1.66
CA LEU A 116 29.24 5.34 2.45
C LEU A 116 29.31 3.82 2.25
N SER A 117 30.25 3.16 2.95
CA SER A 117 30.16 1.71 3.13
C SER A 117 28.70 1.43 3.45
N GLN A 118 28.09 0.50 2.70
CA GLN A 118 26.63 0.29 2.70
C GLN A 118 26.08 0.02 4.13
N SER A 119 26.96 -0.25 5.09
CA SER A 119 26.68 -0.42 6.51
C SER A 119 26.45 0.88 7.30
N SER A 120 26.74 2.08 6.76
CA SER A 120 26.61 3.33 7.52
C SER A 120 25.88 4.46 6.79
N LYS A 121 25.25 4.18 5.65
CA LYS A 121 24.10 5.03 5.30
C LYS A 121 23.16 4.91 6.50
N ASP A 122 22.62 6.03 6.96
CA ASP A 122 21.25 6.05 7.47
C ASP A 122 20.33 5.57 6.31
N VAL A 123 20.52 4.35 5.82
CA VAL A 123 19.41 3.59 5.29
C VAL A 123 18.68 3.29 6.57
N ASP A 124 17.71 4.15 6.85
CA ASP A 124 16.55 3.85 7.68
C ASP A 124 16.34 2.32 7.57
N GLU A 125 16.74 1.55 8.59
CA GLU A 125 16.86 0.09 8.48
C GLU A 125 15.51 -0.50 8.07
N ALA A 126 14.44 0.18 8.48
CA ALA A 126 13.07 -0.04 8.03
C ALA A 126 12.95 -0.04 6.50
N ARG A 127 13.64 0.85 5.79
CA ARG A 127 13.65 0.97 4.33
C ARG A 127 14.56 -0.07 3.67
N ALA A 128 15.72 -0.38 4.26
CA ALA A 128 16.66 -1.40 3.75
C ALA A 128 16.06 -2.81 3.75
N PHE A 129 15.31 -3.14 4.81
CA PHE A 129 14.62 -4.42 4.96
C PHE A 129 13.14 -4.37 4.55
N SER A 130 12.69 -3.26 3.93
CA SER A 130 11.30 -3.18 3.44
C SER A 130 11.13 -3.86 2.09
N LEU A 131 10.02 -4.58 1.93
CA LEU A 131 9.50 -4.99 0.62
C LEU A 131 8.91 -3.80 -0.18
N GLN A 132 9.05 -2.57 0.31
CA GLN A 132 8.39 -1.38 -0.22
C GLN A 132 8.92 -0.94 -1.59
N GLY A 133 10.13 -1.39 -1.97
CA GLY A 133 10.70 -1.20 -3.31
C GLY A 133 10.30 -2.26 -4.34
N VAL A 134 9.76 -3.40 -3.90
CA VAL A 134 9.42 -4.55 -4.78
C VAL A 134 7.90 -4.74 -4.92
N MET A 135 7.12 -4.35 -3.91
CA MET A 135 5.67 -4.42 -3.95
C MET A 135 5.05 -3.24 -4.70
N LEU A 136 3.95 -3.48 -5.42
CA LEU A 136 3.09 -2.40 -5.92
C LEU A 136 2.74 -1.47 -4.75
N GLY A 137 2.97 -0.17 -4.92
CA GLY A 137 2.69 0.81 -3.87
C GLY A 137 1.25 0.69 -3.35
N LYS A 138 1.05 0.81 -2.03
CA LYS A 138 -0.22 0.52 -1.34
C LYS A 138 -1.47 1.10 -2.04
N ARG A 139 -1.37 2.33 -2.56
CA ARG A 139 -2.47 2.99 -3.29
C ARG A 139 -2.75 2.33 -4.64
N MET A 140 -1.71 2.08 -5.44
CA MET A 140 -1.87 1.43 -6.74
C MET A 140 -2.32 -0.02 -6.59
N GLY A 141 -1.77 -0.76 -5.63
CA GLY A 141 -2.21 -2.11 -5.31
C GLY A 141 -3.68 -2.17 -4.88
N ALA A 142 -4.11 -1.25 -4.00
CA ALA A 142 -5.50 -1.18 -3.56
C ALA A 142 -6.47 -0.85 -4.71
N TRP A 143 -6.14 0.14 -5.55
CA TRP A 143 -6.97 0.48 -6.71
C TRP A 143 -6.98 -0.62 -7.76
N ALA A 144 -5.83 -1.23 -8.06
CA ALA A 144 -5.73 -2.33 -9.01
C ALA A 144 -6.56 -3.53 -8.54
N PHE A 145 -6.43 -3.92 -7.27
CA PHE A 145 -7.21 -5.01 -6.70
C PHE A 145 -8.71 -4.68 -6.66
N GLY A 146 -9.07 -3.45 -6.28
CA GLY A 146 -10.46 -2.99 -6.27
C GLY A 146 -11.09 -3.01 -7.67
N ILE A 147 -10.39 -2.50 -8.68
CA ILE A 147 -10.84 -2.55 -10.08
C ILE A 147 -10.93 -3.99 -10.57
N LEU A 148 -9.93 -4.83 -10.27
CA LEU A 148 -9.92 -6.24 -10.65
C LEU A 148 -11.12 -6.99 -10.05
N MET A 149 -11.41 -6.79 -8.76
CA MET A 149 -12.60 -7.37 -8.11
C MET A 149 -13.90 -6.83 -8.70
N LEU A 150 -14.00 -5.52 -8.93
CA LEU A 150 -15.17 -4.92 -9.59
C LEU A 150 -15.42 -5.54 -10.97
N LEU A 151 -14.38 -5.63 -11.79
CA LEU A 151 -14.48 -6.22 -13.14
C LEU A 151 -14.81 -7.70 -13.08
N ALA A 152 -14.20 -8.48 -12.16
CA ALA A 152 -14.49 -9.89 -12.01
C ALA A 152 -15.97 -10.15 -11.65
N PHE A 153 -16.50 -9.40 -10.67
CA PHE A 153 -17.88 -9.53 -10.20
C PHE A 153 -18.91 -8.78 -11.05
N LEU A 154 -18.47 -8.02 -12.07
CA LEU A 154 -19.34 -7.43 -13.07
C LEU A 154 -19.38 -8.27 -14.35
N ILE A 155 -18.20 -8.59 -14.90
CA ILE A 155 -18.06 -9.31 -16.17
C ILE A 155 -18.46 -10.78 -16.00
N GLY A 156 -18.06 -11.42 -14.90
CA GLY A 156 -18.33 -12.84 -14.66
C GLY A 156 -19.82 -13.20 -14.72
N PRO A 157 -20.69 -12.57 -13.91
CA PRO A 157 -22.14 -12.78 -13.95
C PRO A 157 -22.77 -12.53 -15.33
N ILE A 158 -22.40 -11.42 -15.98
CA ILE A 158 -22.93 -11.06 -17.30
C ILE A 158 -22.55 -12.12 -18.34
N TRP A 159 -21.30 -12.57 -18.32
CA TRP A 159 -20.79 -13.60 -19.22
C TRP A 159 -21.44 -14.95 -18.97
N ALA A 160 -21.62 -15.36 -17.70
CA ALA A 160 -22.31 -16.58 -17.34
C ALA A 160 -23.75 -16.58 -17.83
N TRP A 161 -24.51 -15.50 -17.58
CA TRP A 161 -25.88 -15.36 -18.09
C TRP A 161 -25.92 -15.48 -19.62
N TYR A 162 -25.07 -14.75 -20.35
CA TYR A 162 -25.07 -14.78 -21.82
C TYR A 162 -24.73 -16.16 -22.38
N SER A 163 -23.84 -16.89 -21.71
CA SER A 163 -23.40 -18.23 -22.13
C SER A 163 -24.47 -19.30 -21.93
N TYR A 164 -25.32 -19.15 -20.91
CA TYR A 164 -26.30 -20.16 -20.49
C TYR A 164 -27.76 -19.71 -20.62
N LYS A 165 -28.07 -18.68 -21.41
CA LYS A 165 -29.44 -18.19 -21.60
C LYS A 165 -30.32 -19.04 -22.52
N SER A 166 -29.72 -19.94 -23.30
CA SER A 166 -30.42 -20.73 -24.33
C SER A 166 -30.25 -22.23 -24.14
N VAL A 167 -29.79 -22.66 -22.97
CA VAL A 167 -29.66 -24.08 -22.61
C VAL A 167 -30.79 -24.44 -21.67
N ASP A 168 -31.40 -25.60 -21.88
CA ASP A 168 -32.50 -26.08 -21.02
C ASP A 168 -32.00 -26.48 -19.62
N GLU A 169 -30.79 -27.02 -19.55
CA GLU A 169 -30.13 -27.38 -18.29
C GLU A 169 -28.68 -26.88 -18.30
N ARG A 170 -28.28 -26.23 -17.21
CA ARG A 170 -26.92 -25.70 -17.07
C ARG A 170 -25.98 -26.81 -16.58
N PRO A 171 -24.72 -26.84 -17.03
CA PRO A 171 -23.74 -27.81 -16.54
C PRO A 171 -23.51 -27.69 -15.03
N ASP A 172 -23.34 -28.82 -14.35
CA ASP A 172 -22.99 -28.82 -12.93
C ASP A 172 -21.70 -28.04 -12.65
N GLY A 173 -21.73 -27.21 -11.61
CA GLY A 173 -20.56 -26.46 -11.15
C GLY A 173 -20.90 -25.08 -10.61
N TYR A 174 -19.85 -24.28 -10.39
CA TYR A 174 -20.01 -22.89 -10.00
C TYR A 174 -20.35 -22.03 -11.22
N HIS A 175 -21.44 -21.27 -11.12
CA HIS A 175 -21.79 -20.25 -12.10
C HIS A 175 -21.52 -18.87 -11.53
N ALA A 176 -20.78 -18.03 -12.26
CA ALA A 176 -20.37 -16.72 -11.76
C ALA A 176 -21.54 -15.78 -11.45
N ASP A 177 -22.69 -15.95 -12.11
CA ASP A 177 -23.93 -15.22 -11.84
C ASP A 177 -24.59 -15.59 -10.51
N SER A 178 -24.17 -16.68 -9.86
CA SER A 178 -24.63 -17.02 -8.51
C SER A 178 -24.25 -15.96 -7.47
N ALA A 179 -23.22 -15.16 -7.74
CA ALA A 179 -22.81 -14.03 -6.90
C ALA A 179 -23.85 -12.90 -6.86
N TRP A 180 -24.82 -12.89 -7.78
CA TRP A 180 -25.88 -11.88 -7.90
C TRP A 180 -27.26 -12.41 -7.49
N LEU A 181 -27.34 -13.58 -6.85
CA LEU A 181 -28.62 -14.10 -6.37
C LEU A 181 -29.16 -13.26 -5.22
N SER A 182 -30.39 -12.77 -5.38
CA SER A 182 -31.07 -11.92 -4.39
C SER A 182 -31.48 -12.65 -3.10
N GLY A 183 -31.38 -13.98 -3.06
CA GLY A 183 -31.74 -14.81 -1.91
C GLY A 183 -32.79 -15.87 -2.25
N PRO A 184 -33.27 -16.62 -1.25
CA PRO A 184 -34.24 -17.70 -1.44
C PRO A 184 -35.64 -17.16 -1.82
N LEU A 185 -36.35 -17.93 -2.65
CA LEU A 185 -37.73 -17.63 -3.05
C LEU A 185 -38.73 -17.99 -1.94
N SER A 186 -39.90 -17.36 -2.02
CA SER A 186 -41.09 -17.64 -1.23
C SER A 186 -41.56 -19.08 -1.42
N SER A 187 -42.33 -19.58 -0.45
CA SER A 187 -42.83 -20.96 -0.51
C SER A 187 -43.67 -21.26 -1.75
N ALA A 188 -44.37 -20.26 -2.31
CA ALA A 188 -45.20 -20.41 -3.50
C ALA A 188 -44.37 -20.67 -4.78
N HIS A 189 -43.15 -20.14 -4.83
CA HIS A 189 -42.24 -20.28 -5.97
C HIS A 189 -40.97 -21.06 -5.64
N ALA A 190 -40.93 -21.78 -4.51
CA ALA A 190 -39.74 -22.49 -4.05
C ALA A 190 -39.19 -23.51 -5.06
N SER A 191 -40.06 -24.09 -5.90
CA SER A 191 -39.64 -24.99 -6.99
C SER A 191 -38.82 -24.30 -8.08
N LEU A 192 -38.90 -22.97 -8.22
CA LEU A 192 -38.18 -22.16 -9.21
C LEU A 192 -36.81 -21.70 -8.74
N LYS A 193 -36.32 -22.14 -7.57
CA LYS A 193 -35.07 -21.65 -6.95
C LYS A 193 -33.82 -21.73 -7.85
N ASN A 194 -33.81 -22.63 -8.82
CA ASN A 194 -32.70 -22.84 -9.76
C ASN A 194 -33.05 -22.39 -11.19
N ASP A 195 -34.23 -21.82 -11.40
CA ASP A 195 -34.70 -21.33 -12.70
C ASP A 195 -35.10 -19.85 -12.59
N CYS A 196 -34.10 -18.99 -12.41
CA CYS A 196 -34.32 -17.55 -12.34
C CYS A 196 -34.85 -16.95 -13.66
N GLN A 197 -34.65 -17.65 -14.79
CA GLN A 197 -35.03 -17.19 -16.13
C GLN A 197 -36.55 -17.28 -16.36
N SER A 198 -37.26 -18.08 -15.57
CA SER A 198 -38.73 -18.06 -15.51
C SER A 198 -39.31 -16.66 -15.21
N CYS A 199 -38.61 -15.83 -14.43
CA CYS A 199 -39.04 -14.46 -14.10
C CYS A 199 -38.16 -13.38 -14.75
N HIS A 200 -36.85 -13.60 -14.78
CA HIS A 200 -35.86 -12.66 -15.33
C HIS A 200 -35.53 -12.96 -16.78
N VAL A 201 -36.50 -12.66 -17.66
CA VAL A 201 -36.45 -13.01 -19.08
C VAL A 201 -35.47 -12.17 -19.91
N GLU A 202 -35.17 -10.94 -19.50
CA GLU A 202 -34.29 -10.01 -20.23
C GLU A 202 -33.30 -9.35 -19.24
N PRO A 203 -32.00 -9.25 -19.58
CA PRO A 203 -30.99 -8.72 -18.69
C PRO A 203 -31.21 -7.22 -18.47
N PHE A 204 -30.98 -6.76 -17.24
CA PHE A 204 -31.19 -5.36 -16.83
C PHE A 204 -32.63 -4.85 -17.04
N VAL A 205 -33.59 -5.76 -17.23
CA VAL A 205 -35.02 -5.47 -17.25
C VAL A 205 -35.62 -6.04 -15.97
N ALA A 206 -36.31 -5.19 -15.20
CA ALA A 206 -37.06 -5.68 -14.06
C ALA A 206 -38.12 -6.69 -14.52
N VAL A 207 -38.39 -7.69 -13.69
CA VAL A 207 -39.43 -8.71 -13.92
C VAL A 207 -40.71 -8.04 -14.41
N THR A 208 -41.28 -8.59 -15.46
CA THR A 208 -42.46 -8.02 -16.13
C THR A 208 -43.72 -8.76 -15.69
N ASP A 209 -44.85 -8.06 -15.67
CA ASP A 209 -46.14 -8.67 -15.31
C ASP A 209 -46.50 -9.82 -16.26
N LYS A 210 -46.05 -9.74 -17.52
CA LYS A 210 -46.19 -10.81 -18.52
C LYS A 210 -45.52 -12.12 -18.07
N ALA A 211 -44.34 -12.04 -17.44
CA ALA A 211 -43.65 -13.23 -16.94
C ALA A 211 -44.48 -13.92 -15.84
N CYS A 212 -45.09 -13.14 -14.94
CA CYS A 212 -45.98 -13.66 -13.90
C CYS A 212 -47.25 -14.27 -14.50
N VAL A 213 -47.97 -13.52 -15.35
CA VAL A 213 -49.24 -13.95 -15.97
C VAL A 213 -49.06 -15.16 -16.89
N GLY A 214 -47.86 -15.37 -17.43
CA GLY A 214 -47.53 -16.51 -18.28
C GLY A 214 -47.72 -17.86 -17.59
N CYS A 215 -47.41 -17.95 -16.29
CA CYS A 215 -47.46 -19.19 -15.53
C CYS A 215 -48.73 -19.36 -14.69
N HIS A 216 -49.38 -18.26 -14.26
CA HIS A 216 -50.65 -18.37 -13.52
C HIS A 216 -51.77 -18.95 -14.40
N THR A 217 -52.60 -19.81 -13.81
CA THR A 217 -53.70 -20.52 -14.49
C THR A 217 -55.02 -20.36 -13.75
N GLY A 218 -56.15 -20.72 -14.40
CA GLY A 218 -57.48 -20.68 -13.80
C GLY A 218 -57.89 -19.30 -13.32
N GLU A 219 -58.55 -19.23 -12.17
CA GLU A 219 -58.99 -17.97 -11.55
C GLU A 219 -57.82 -17.02 -11.23
N HIS A 220 -56.68 -17.57 -10.83
CA HIS A 220 -55.48 -16.78 -10.57
C HIS A 220 -54.99 -16.06 -11.82
N LYS A 221 -55.09 -16.69 -12.99
CA LYS A 221 -54.74 -16.03 -14.27
C LYS A 221 -55.67 -14.86 -14.58
N ALA A 222 -56.97 -15.04 -14.37
CA ALA A 222 -57.95 -13.99 -14.62
C ALA A 222 -57.65 -12.77 -13.73
N MET A 223 -57.41 -13.00 -12.43
CA MET A 223 -57.05 -11.94 -11.48
C MET A 223 -55.70 -11.28 -11.79
N SER A 224 -54.66 -12.06 -12.09
CA SER A 224 -53.33 -11.51 -12.41
C SER A 224 -53.35 -10.70 -13.71
N THR A 225 -54.12 -11.16 -14.71
CA THR A 225 -54.30 -10.46 -15.99
C THR A 225 -55.07 -9.15 -15.80
N ALA A 226 -56.10 -9.14 -14.95
CA ALA A 226 -56.83 -7.92 -14.63
C ALA A 226 -55.91 -6.87 -13.97
N HIS A 227 -55.08 -7.27 -13.01
CA HIS A 227 -54.09 -6.38 -12.38
C HIS A 227 -53.02 -5.90 -13.38
N ALA A 228 -52.45 -6.79 -14.19
CA ALA A 228 -51.43 -6.44 -15.17
C ALA A 228 -51.93 -5.42 -16.22
N ASN A 229 -53.22 -5.42 -16.50
CA ASN A 229 -53.85 -4.48 -17.44
C ASN A 229 -54.53 -3.28 -16.75
N ALA A 230 -54.50 -3.20 -15.42
CA ALA A 230 -55.11 -2.10 -14.70
C ALA A 230 -54.32 -0.79 -14.90
N PRO A 231 -54.99 0.38 -14.88
CA PRO A 231 -54.29 1.66 -14.96
C PRO A 231 -53.28 1.82 -13.81
N ALA A 232 -52.05 2.25 -14.11
CA ALA A 232 -51.02 2.43 -13.09
C ALA A 232 -51.46 3.36 -11.93
N ALA A 233 -52.30 4.36 -12.23
CA ALA A 233 -52.87 5.24 -11.20
C ALA A 233 -53.75 4.50 -10.19
N MET A 234 -54.52 3.49 -10.64
CA MET A 234 -55.34 2.64 -9.77
C MET A 234 -54.45 1.78 -8.88
N LEU A 235 -53.43 1.14 -9.45
CA LEU A 235 -52.48 0.31 -8.70
C LEU A 235 -51.69 1.13 -7.66
N LEU A 236 -51.37 2.38 -7.98
CA LEU A 236 -50.69 3.29 -7.05
C LEU A 236 -51.62 3.85 -5.97
N ALA A 237 -52.91 3.98 -6.24
CA ALA A 237 -53.90 4.41 -5.24
C ALA A 237 -54.05 3.39 -4.10
N ALA A 238 -53.76 2.11 -4.34
CA ALA A 238 -53.73 1.06 -3.33
C ALA A 238 -52.52 1.17 -2.37
N ARG A 239 -51.57 2.08 -2.63
CA ARG A 239 -50.38 2.32 -1.78
C ARG A 239 -50.56 3.61 -0.99
N HIS A 240 -49.76 3.76 0.08
CA HIS A 240 -49.68 5.03 0.80
C HIS A 240 -49.22 6.17 -0.14
N PRO A 241 -49.76 7.40 -0.02
CA PRO A 241 -49.32 8.54 -0.80
C PRO A 241 -47.81 8.79 -0.64
N PRO A 242 -47.02 8.83 -1.72
CA PRO A 242 -45.57 8.84 -1.57
C PRO A 242 -45.04 10.18 -1.06
N GLY A 243 -44.09 10.11 -0.13
CA GLY A 243 -43.32 11.26 0.32
C GLY A 243 -42.39 11.82 -0.76
N ILE A 244 -41.72 12.94 -0.48
CA ILE A 244 -40.77 13.56 -1.44
C ILE A 244 -39.63 12.59 -1.76
N GLY A 245 -39.05 11.94 -0.75
CA GLY A 245 -37.96 10.97 -0.94
C GLY A 245 -38.37 9.77 -1.81
N GLU A 246 -39.57 9.24 -1.60
CA GLU A 246 -40.11 8.11 -2.38
C GLU A 246 -40.37 8.49 -3.83
N LYS A 247 -40.84 9.72 -4.10
CA LYS A 247 -40.98 10.24 -5.47
C LYS A 247 -39.62 10.34 -6.17
N VAL A 248 -38.57 10.76 -5.46
CA VAL A 248 -37.20 10.79 -6.00
C VAL A 248 -36.71 9.38 -6.31
N LEU A 249 -36.86 8.45 -5.37
CA LEU A 249 -36.47 7.04 -5.56
C LEU A 249 -37.22 6.39 -6.72
N ALA A 250 -38.52 6.68 -6.87
CA ALA A 250 -39.32 6.22 -8.00
C ALA A 250 -38.81 6.76 -9.34
N GLY A 251 -38.37 8.02 -9.38
CA GLY A 251 -37.72 8.61 -10.55
C GLY A 251 -36.43 7.87 -10.92
N PHE A 252 -35.57 7.57 -9.95
CA PHE A 252 -34.37 6.77 -10.17
C PHE A 252 -34.70 5.35 -10.63
N ALA A 253 -35.64 4.67 -9.97
CA ALA A 253 -36.06 3.31 -10.32
C ALA A 253 -36.58 3.23 -11.77
N LYS A 254 -37.34 4.23 -12.21
CA LYS A 254 -37.82 4.34 -13.60
C LYS A 254 -36.66 4.41 -14.60
N SER A 255 -35.58 5.12 -14.29
CA SER A 255 -34.38 5.19 -15.14
C SER A 255 -33.66 3.84 -15.28
N PHE A 256 -33.83 2.93 -14.31
CA PHE A 256 -33.33 1.55 -14.35
C PHE A 256 -34.40 0.53 -14.78
N ASN A 257 -35.40 0.96 -15.56
CA ASN A 257 -36.46 0.11 -16.11
C ASN A 257 -37.28 -0.65 -15.03
N LYS A 258 -37.45 -0.02 -13.86
CA LYS A 258 -38.34 -0.46 -12.79
C LYS A 258 -39.48 0.55 -12.64
N PRO A 259 -40.48 0.55 -13.54
CA PRO A 259 -41.63 1.44 -13.42
C PRO A 259 -42.54 1.00 -12.27
N GLN A 260 -43.22 1.98 -11.68
CA GLN A 260 -44.18 1.73 -10.62
C GLN A 260 -45.43 0.99 -11.13
N GLY A 261 -46.12 0.32 -10.21
CA GLY A 261 -47.39 -0.35 -10.50
C GLY A 261 -47.25 -1.71 -11.18
N ARG A 262 -46.08 -2.35 -11.11
CA ARG A 262 -45.90 -3.75 -11.53
C ARG A 262 -46.22 -4.72 -10.39
N CYS A 263 -46.51 -5.98 -10.73
CA CYS A 263 -46.74 -7.06 -9.77
C CYS A 263 -45.65 -7.11 -8.70
N VAL A 264 -44.37 -7.04 -9.09
CA VAL A 264 -43.21 -7.15 -8.19
C VAL A 264 -42.99 -5.95 -7.25
N GLU A 265 -43.72 -4.85 -7.41
CA GLU A 265 -43.68 -3.73 -6.46
C GLU A 265 -44.59 -3.94 -5.23
N CYS A 266 -45.56 -4.85 -5.36
CA CYS A 266 -46.51 -5.22 -4.30
C CYS A 266 -46.40 -6.70 -3.89
N HIS A 267 -45.91 -7.55 -4.79
CA HIS A 267 -45.61 -8.97 -4.61
C HIS A 267 -44.11 -9.18 -4.75
N THR A 268 -43.36 -8.67 -3.78
CA THR A 268 -41.91 -8.80 -3.75
C THR A 268 -41.52 -10.26 -3.49
N GLU A 269 -40.68 -10.78 -4.36
CA GLU A 269 -40.05 -12.09 -4.22
C GLU A 269 -38.64 -11.92 -3.63
N HIS A 270 -38.05 -12.98 -3.07
CA HIS A 270 -36.77 -12.98 -2.33
C HIS A 270 -36.82 -12.45 -0.89
N GLU A 271 -38.00 -12.46 -0.26
CA GLU A 271 -38.18 -12.07 1.14
C GLU A 271 -37.94 -13.23 2.13
N GLY A 272 -37.45 -14.39 1.66
CA GLY A 272 -37.21 -15.58 2.48
C GLY A 272 -38.10 -16.76 2.12
N SER A 273 -37.80 -17.94 2.69
CA SER A 273 -38.53 -19.20 2.44
C SER A 273 -39.92 -19.29 3.09
N GLY A 274 -40.43 -18.17 3.61
CA GLY A 274 -41.75 -18.08 4.23
C GLY A 274 -42.88 -17.99 3.20
N PRO A 275 -44.14 -18.05 3.66
CA PRO A 275 -45.27 -17.65 2.83
C PRO A 275 -45.12 -16.18 2.43
N MET A 276 -45.42 -15.87 1.16
CA MET A 276 -45.49 -14.47 0.73
C MET A 276 -46.54 -13.75 1.60
N PRO A 277 -46.20 -12.59 2.19
CA PRO A 277 -47.15 -11.84 2.99
C PRO A 277 -48.42 -11.59 2.17
N ALA A 278 -49.59 -11.86 2.76
CA ALA A 278 -50.84 -11.58 2.10
C ALA A 278 -50.96 -10.06 1.90
N THR A 279 -50.78 -9.59 0.67
CA THR A 279 -51.07 -8.20 0.33
C THR A 279 -52.59 -8.02 0.48
N PRO A 280 -53.08 -7.11 1.35
CA PRO A 280 -54.51 -6.97 1.59
C PRO A 280 -55.21 -6.53 0.28
N GLN A 281 -55.82 -7.49 -0.41
CA GLN A 281 -56.52 -7.27 -1.68
C GLN A 281 -57.78 -6.39 -1.55
N LYS A 282 -58.16 -6.01 -0.32
CA LYS A 282 -59.29 -5.12 -0.02
C LYS A 282 -59.23 -3.76 -0.72
N PHE A 283 -58.08 -3.36 -1.24
CA PHE A 283 -57.90 -2.07 -1.93
C PHE A 283 -57.81 -2.18 -3.45
N CYS A 284 -57.95 -3.38 -4.03
CA CYS A 284 -57.77 -3.62 -5.47
C CYS A 284 -59.06 -4.03 -6.20
N ALA A 285 -60.15 -4.28 -5.48
CA ALA A 285 -61.41 -4.81 -6.03
C ALA A 285 -62.55 -3.79 -6.10
N ASP A 286 -62.30 -2.52 -5.75
CA ASP A 286 -63.28 -1.43 -5.75
C ASP A 286 -62.80 -0.26 -6.63
#